data_AF-A0A523EGR2-F1
#
_entry.id   AF-A0A523EGR2-F1
#
_cell.length_a   1.000
_cell.length_b   1.000
_cell.length_c   1.000
_cell.angle_alpha   90.00
_cell.angle_beta   90.00
_cell.angle_gamma   90.00
#
_symmetry.space_group_name_H-M   'P 1'
#
loop_
_entity.id
_entity.type
_entity.pdbx_description
1 polymer ?
#
loop_
_entity_poly.entity_id
_entity_poly.type
_entity_poly.pdbx_seq_one_letter_code
_entity_poly.pdbx_strand_id
1 'polypeptide(L)'
;MNAPLQDIMAEHNRFQELLEEHQVHLVEGDSKRAALAWERFCRALLAHIQGEEDVILPAYETTCKHERGGEPDVFRREHRRLRRMLTELSAWLAAWAGRTWPATEVILLVEREKTLKDLLEHHDQREDRYLYSALRTALDGNGQSDLLRRFRQAAAETTPGAETTAGSGPARAGQVAAAWLGPIYRQVMEGRVRPRVEAPWAASHERLLELQAALQAGAGTHEEQEILTELAALLDDATPMKNFPAGLARDVHACWQLFHAARRAAGAH
;
A
#
# COMPACT_ATOMS: atom_id res chain seq x y z
N MET A 1 36.00 5.34 -7.18
CA MET A 1 34.80 6.18 -7.31
C MET A 1 33.66 5.26 -7.69
N ASN A 2 32.56 5.22 -6.93
CA ASN A 2 31.38 4.45 -7.33
C ASN A 2 30.81 5.04 -8.62
N ALA A 3 30.26 4.20 -9.49
CA ALA A 3 29.66 4.68 -10.74
C ALA A 3 28.45 5.58 -10.41
N PRO A 4 28.26 6.75 -11.05
CA PRO A 4 27.23 7.72 -10.63
C PRO A 4 25.82 7.14 -10.48
N LEU A 5 25.42 6.21 -11.36
CA LEU A 5 24.10 5.59 -11.29
C LEU A 5 23.92 4.60 -10.12
N GLN A 6 25.02 4.15 -9.47
CA GLN A 6 24.92 3.37 -8.23
C GLN A 6 24.41 4.21 -7.06
N ASP A 7 24.55 5.54 -7.11
CA ASP A 7 24.00 6.40 -6.05
C ASP A 7 22.46 6.34 -6.03
N ILE A 8 21.82 6.14 -7.19
CA ILE A 8 20.35 5.98 -7.27
C ILE A 8 19.94 4.64 -6.66
N MET A 9 20.65 3.57 -6.99
CA MET A 9 20.44 2.25 -6.36
C MET A 9 20.65 2.26 -4.85
N ALA A 10 21.54 3.11 -4.34
CA ALA A 10 21.74 3.25 -2.90
C ALA A 10 20.51 3.86 -2.18
N GLU A 11 19.63 4.57 -2.89
CA GLU A 11 18.36 5.07 -2.33
C GLU A 11 17.39 3.92 -1.98
N HIS A 12 17.49 2.76 -2.64
CA HIS A 12 16.63 1.61 -2.35
C HIS A 12 16.83 1.09 -0.93
N ASN A 13 18.07 1.05 -0.45
CA ASN A 13 18.37 0.71 0.96
C ASN A 13 17.71 1.70 1.92
N ARG A 14 17.64 2.98 1.53
CA ARG A 14 16.99 4.01 2.36
C ARG A 14 15.48 3.77 2.47
N PHE A 15 14.84 3.21 1.45
CA PHE A 15 13.42 2.84 1.53
C PHE A 15 13.19 1.72 2.55
N GLN A 16 14.07 0.73 2.58
CA GLN A 16 14.02 -0.35 3.55
C GLN A 16 14.16 0.18 4.98
N GLU A 17 15.15 1.04 5.24
CA GLU A 17 15.35 1.66 6.55
C GLU A 17 14.13 2.47 7.03
N LEU A 18 13.52 3.25 6.14
CA LEU A 18 12.34 4.06 6.48
C LEU A 18 11.11 3.19 6.77
N LEU A 19 10.93 2.09 6.03
CA LEU A 19 9.84 1.15 6.26
C LEU A 19 10.06 0.32 7.54
N GLU A 20 11.30 -0.02 7.87
CA GLU A 20 11.64 -0.67 9.14
C GLU A 20 11.40 0.26 10.33
N GLU A 21 11.80 1.53 10.23
CA GLU A 21 11.52 2.54 11.25
C GLU A 21 10.01 2.67 11.50
N HIS A 22 9.21 2.66 10.43
CA HIS A 22 7.76 2.62 10.51
C HIS A 22 7.24 1.41 11.30
N GLN A 23 7.72 0.22 10.98
CA GLN A 23 7.31 -1.04 11.61
C GLN A 23 7.69 -1.13 13.08
N VAL A 24 8.87 -0.63 13.45
CA VAL A 24 9.29 -0.54 14.86
C VAL A 24 8.28 0.28 15.65
N HIS A 25 7.92 1.47 15.16
CA HIS A 25 6.94 2.32 15.84
C HIS A 25 5.53 1.73 15.86
N LEU A 26 5.13 0.99 14.82
CA LEU A 26 3.86 0.25 14.82
C LEU A 26 3.81 -0.79 15.94
N VAL A 27 4.86 -1.59 16.09
CA VAL A 27 4.95 -2.65 17.12
C VAL A 27 5.05 -2.07 18.52
N GLU A 28 5.70 -0.92 18.69
CA GLU A 28 5.75 -0.16 19.94
C GLU A 28 4.40 0.49 20.31
N GLY A 29 3.44 0.53 19.39
CA GLY A 29 2.15 1.20 19.56
C GLY A 29 2.23 2.73 19.45
N ASP A 30 3.35 3.29 19.01
CA ASP A 30 3.51 4.73 18.75
C ASP A 30 2.94 5.08 17.37
N SER A 31 1.61 5.15 17.31
CA SER A 31 0.87 5.41 16.05
C SER A 31 1.26 6.73 15.39
N LYS A 32 1.67 7.73 16.18
CA LYS A 32 2.11 9.03 15.64
C LYS A 32 3.46 8.91 14.95
N ARG A 33 4.45 8.28 15.59
CA ARG A 33 5.78 8.09 14.99
C ARG A 33 5.74 7.13 13.82
N ALA A 34 4.93 6.07 13.92
CA ALA A 34 4.67 5.15 12.81
C ALA A 34 4.18 5.92 11.59
N ALA A 35 3.13 6.73 11.74
CA ALA A 35 2.57 7.46 10.61
C ALA A 35 3.53 8.52 10.02
N LEU A 36 4.36 9.17 10.84
CA LEU A 36 5.42 10.06 10.35
C LEU A 36 6.51 9.31 9.56
N ALA A 37 6.94 8.14 10.03
CA ALA A 37 7.91 7.30 9.31
C ALA A 37 7.34 6.81 7.97
N TRP A 38 6.09 6.37 7.97
CA TRP A 38 5.37 6.01 6.74
C TRP A 38 5.29 7.15 5.73
N GLU A 39 5.01 8.38 6.19
CA GLU A 39 4.96 9.55 5.32
C GLU A 39 6.34 9.82 4.68
N ARG A 40 7.42 9.71 5.45
CA ARG A 40 8.79 9.85 4.92
C ARG A 40 9.12 8.78 3.88
N PHE A 41 8.76 7.53 4.18
CA PHE A 41 8.91 6.42 3.24
C PHE A 41 8.15 6.68 1.93
N CYS A 42 6.86 7.02 2.00
CA CYS A 42 6.04 7.31 0.82
C CYS A 42 6.62 8.45 0.00
N ARG A 43 7.06 9.52 0.66
CA ARG A 43 7.64 10.69 -0.01
C ARG A 43 8.91 10.33 -0.76
N ALA A 44 9.81 9.60 -0.10
CA ALA A 44 11.07 9.18 -0.69
C ALA A 44 10.84 8.28 -1.92
N LEU A 45 9.99 7.26 -1.80
CA LEU A 45 9.68 6.34 -2.89
C LEU A 45 8.96 7.04 -4.07
N LEU A 46 8.01 7.94 -3.80
CA LEU A 46 7.33 8.67 -4.86
C LEU A 46 8.26 9.66 -5.59
N ALA A 47 9.18 10.29 -4.87
CA ALA A 47 10.20 11.16 -5.47
C ALA A 47 11.14 10.38 -6.38
N HIS A 48 11.56 9.19 -5.94
CA HIS A 48 12.37 8.27 -6.73
C HIS A 48 11.66 7.86 -8.02
N ILE A 49 10.45 7.31 -7.90
CA ILE A 49 9.63 6.91 -9.05
C ILE A 49 9.45 8.09 -10.04
N GLN A 50 9.24 9.31 -9.55
CA GLN A 50 9.11 10.48 -10.42
C GLN A 50 10.42 10.78 -11.16
N GLY A 51 11.56 10.77 -10.46
CA GLY A 51 12.86 10.95 -11.08
C GLY A 51 13.12 9.89 -12.17
N GLU A 52 12.69 8.65 -11.95
CA GLU A 52 12.82 7.61 -12.95
C GLU A 52 11.91 7.82 -14.16
N GLU A 53 10.62 8.10 -13.93
CA GLU A 53 9.66 8.30 -15.01
C GLU A 53 9.96 9.53 -15.87
N ASP A 54 10.49 10.60 -15.28
CA ASP A 54 10.79 11.85 -15.99
C ASP A 54 12.16 11.87 -16.65
N VAL A 55 13.13 11.12 -16.11
CA VAL A 55 14.54 11.24 -16.51
C VAL A 55 15.13 9.90 -16.94
N ILE A 56 15.08 8.88 -16.08
CA ILE A 56 15.79 7.61 -16.31
C ILE A 56 15.14 6.79 -17.42
N LEU A 57 13.82 6.55 -17.33
CA LEU A 57 13.08 5.76 -18.30
C LEU A 57 13.10 6.39 -19.70
N PRO A 58 12.92 7.72 -19.88
CA PRO A 58 13.10 8.35 -21.19
C PRO A 58 14.51 8.17 -21.76
N ALA A 59 15.56 8.32 -20.95
CA ALA A 59 16.94 8.12 -21.41
C ALA A 59 17.20 6.65 -21.79
N TYR A 60 16.67 5.71 -21.01
CA TYR A 60 16.74 4.28 -21.29
C TYR A 60 16.00 3.90 -22.58
N GLU A 61 14.83 4.48 -22.81
CA GLU A 61 14.04 4.30 -24.03
C GLU A 61 14.78 4.72 -25.28
N THR A 62 15.45 5.88 -25.23
CA THR A 62 16.10 6.44 -26.42
C THR A 62 17.49 5.86 -26.69
N THR A 63 18.17 5.38 -25.66
CA THR A 63 19.61 5.10 -25.72
C THR A 63 19.93 3.61 -25.70
N CYS A 64 19.06 2.79 -25.12
CA CYS A 64 19.32 1.38 -24.88
C CYS A 64 18.42 0.46 -25.71
N LYS A 65 18.89 -0.75 -25.99
CA LYS A 65 18.03 -1.84 -26.46
C LYS A 65 17.39 -2.51 -25.24
N HIS A 66 16.14 -2.94 -25.38
CA HIS A 66 15.37 -3.53 -24.30
C HIS A 66 15.31 -5.05 -24.47
N GLU A 67 15.74 -5.77 -23.43
CA GLU A 67 15.54 -7.21 -23.34
C GLU A 67 14.13 -7.54 -22.84
N ARG A 68 13.68 -8.77 -23.09
CA ARG A 68 12.38 -9.23 -22.60
C ARG A 68 12.33 -9.17 -21.08
N GLY A 69 11.32 -8.48 -20.53
CA GLY A 69 11.15 -8.25 -19.10
C GLY A 69 11.89 -7.00 -18.58
N GLY A 70 12.64 -6.31 -19.43
CA GLY A 70 13.26 -5.02 -19.19
C GLY A 70 12.64 -3.90 -20.03
N GLU A 71 11.45 -4.10 -20.62
CA GLU A 71 10.80 -3.05 -21.38
C GLU A 71 10.35 -1.90 -20.45
N PRO A 72 10.47 -0.63 -20.86
CA PRO A 72 10.07 0.54 -20.07
C PRO A 72 8.66 0.46 -19.46
N ASP A 73 7.71 -0.14 -20.20
CA ASP A 73 6.34 -0.33 -19.74
C ASP A 73 6.20 -1.33 -18.58
N VAL A 74 7.17 -2.23 -18.38
CA VAL A 74 7.23 -3.11 -17.21
C VAL A 74 7.43 -2.27 -15.96
N PHE A 75 8.44 -1.39 -15.94
CA PHE A 75 8.73 -0.50 -14.82
C PHE A 75 7.54 0.42 -14.52
N ARG A 76 6.94 1.04 -15.55
CA ARG A 76 5.73 1.87 -15.36
C ARG A 76 4.56 1.09 -14.77
N ARG A 77 4.39 -0.19 -15.12
CA ARG A 77 3.35 -1.05 -14.51
C ARG A 77 3.66 -1.33 -13.04
N GLU A 78 4.91 -1.61 -12.71
CA GLU A 78 5.38 -1.81 -11.33
C GLU A 78 5.18 -0.52 -10.51
N HIS A 79 5.55 0.64 -11.03
CA HIS A 79 5.32 1.94 -10.38
C HIS A 79 3.83 2.23 -10.12
N ARG A 80 2.95 1.93 -11.08
CA ARG A 80 1.49 2.06 -10.87
C ARG A 80 1.00 1.13 -9.75
N ARG A 81 1.54 -0.08 -9.67
CA ARG A 81 1.21 -1.03 -8.60
C ARG A 81 1.72 -0.52 -7.25
N LEU A 82 2.95 -0.03 -7.18
CA LEU A 82 3.53 0.59 -5.98
C LEU A 82 2.65 1.75 -5.49
N ARG A 83 2.33 2.72 -6.36
CA ARG A 83 1.46 3.86 -6.02
C ARG A 83 0.09 3.45 -5.47
N ARG A 84 -0.52 2.41 -6.06
CA ARG A 84 -1.78 1.86 -5.55
C ARG A 84 -1.64 1.29 -4.14
N MET A 85 -0.61 0.49 -3.90
CA MET A 85 -0.35 -0.09 -2.57
C MET A 85 -0.05 0.98 -1.53
N LEU A 86 0.73 2.01 -1.88
CA LEU A 86 0.97 3.15 -0.99
C LEU A 86 -0.33 3.86 -0.61
N THR A 87 -1.25 4.03 -1.56
CA THR A 87 -2.56 4.65 -1.31
C THR A 87 -3.41 3.79 -0.38
N GLU A 88 -3.50 2.49 -0.62
CA GLU A 88 -4.27 1.54 0.19
C GLU A 88 -3.75 1.47 1.64
N LEU A 89 -2.43 1.34 1.81
CA LEU A 89 -1.79 1.27 3.13
C LEU A 89 -1.89 2.61 3.89
N SER A 90 -1.76 3.74 3.18
CA SER A 90 -1.94 5.07 3.79
C SER A 90 -3.38 5.28 4.27
N ALA A 91 -4.37 4.82 3.52
CA ALA A 91 -5.77 4.88 3.95
C ALA A 91 -6.01 4.02 5.19
N TRP A 92 -5.39 2.84 5.26
CA TRP A 92 -5.43 1.98 6.45
C TRP A 92 -4.82 2.69 7.67
N LEU A 93 -3.61 3.23 7.54
CA LEU A 93 -2.93 3.97 8.61
C LEU A 93 -3.75 5.17 9.10
N ALA A 94 -4.36 5.92 8.17
CA ALA A 94 -5.21 7.04 8.51
C ALA A 94 -6.43 6.61 9.35
N ALA A 95 -7.03 5.45 9.08
CA ALA A 95 -8.18 4.94 9.84
C ALA A 95 -7.93 4.80 11.35
N TRP A 96 -6.67 4.67 11.73
CA TRP A 96 -6.21 4.48 13.11
C TRP A 96 -5.39 5.66 13.64
N ALA A 97 -5.36 6.77 12.92
CA ALA A 97 -4.62 7.96 13.33
C ALA A 97 -5.13 8.52 14.66
N GLY A 98 -4.21 8.74 15.61
CA GLY A 98 -4.54 9.24 16.95
C GLY A 98 -5.26 8.22 17.86
N ARG A 99 -5.30 6.94 17.46
CA ARG A 99 -5.88 5.84 18.24
C ARG A 99 -4.80 4.86 18.68
N THR A 100 -5.11 4.08 19.70
CA THR A 100 -4.36 2.87 20.03
C THR A 100 -4.68 1.80 18.99
N TRP A 101 -3.65 1.19 18.42
CA TRP A 101 -3.82 0.11 17.46
C TRP A 101 -4.08 -1.21 18.18
N PRO A 102 -5.15 -1.95 17.84
CA PRO A 102 -5.27 -3.34 18.25
C PRO A 102 -4.09 -4.14 17.72
N ALA A 103 -3.54 -5.07 18.53
CA ALA A 103 -2.43 -5.91 18.09
C ALA A 103 -2.76 -6.70 16.80
N THR A 104 -4.03 -7.09 16.62
CA THR A 104 -4.52 -7.74 15.40
C THR A 104 -4.38 -6.86 14.16
N GLU A 105 -4.63 -5.56 14.28
CA GLU A 105 -4.51 -4.61 13.17
C GLU A 105 -3.05 -4.33 12.81
N VAL A 106 -2.17 -4.27 13.81
CA VAL A 106 -0.73 -4.17 13.59
C VAL A 106 -0.22 -5.38 12.80
N ILE A 107 -0.60 -6.59 13.20
CA ILE A 107 -0.20 -7.83 12.49
C ILE A 107 -0.68 -7.80 11.04
N LEU A 108 -1.95 -7.46 10.80
CA LEU A 108 -2.52 -7.40 9.46
C LEU A 108 -1.88 -6.33 8.58
N LEU A 109 -1.45 -5.21 9.16
CA LEU A 109 -0.73 -4.18 8.41
C LEU A 109 0.66 -4.67 8.02
N VAL A 110 1.42 -5.27 8.95
CA VAL A 110 2.74 -5.83 8.69
C VAL A 110 2.68 -6.93 7.62
N GLU A 111 1.65 -7.79 7.63
CA GLU A 111 1.44 -8.79 6.58
C GLU A 111 1.21 -8.16 5.19
N ARG A 112 0.48 -7.04 5.12
CA ARG A 112 0.28 -6.32 3.85
C ARG A 112 1.56 -5.63 3.39
N GLU A 113 2.30 -5.04 4.31
CA GLU A 113 3.59 -4.43 4.02
C GLU A 113 4.62 -5.45 3.52
N LYS A 114 4.52 -6.72 3.92
CA LYS A 114 5.34 -7.79 3.32
C LYS A 114 5.14 -7.85 1.80
N THR A 115 3.90 -7.73 1.31
CA THR A 115 3.64 -7.74 -0.13
C THR A 115 4.26 -6.52 -0.82
N LEU A 116 4.32 -5.37 -0.14
CA LEU A 116 4.99 -4.17 -0.64
C LEU A 116 6.51 -4.38 -0.70
N LYS A 117 7.11 -4.96 0.34
CA LYS A 117 8.53 -5.28 0.41
C LYS A 117 8.93 -6.24 -0.70
N ASP A 118 8.18 -7.33 -0.88
CA ASP A 118 8.45 -8.32 -1.92
C ASP A 118 8.36 -7.66 -3.32
N LEU A 119 7.43 -6.72 -3.54
CA LEU A 119 7.34 -5.96 -4.80
C LEU A 119 8.52 -5.01 -5.01
N LEU A 120 8.95 -4.30 -3.97
CA LEU A 120 10.14 -3.42 -4.03
C LEU A 120 11.39 -4.23 -4.33
N GLU A 121 11.62 -5.34 -3.63
CA GLU A 121 12.80 -6.18 -3.86
C GLU A 121 12.86 -6.68 -5.33
N HIS A 122 11.74 -7.13 -5.88
CA HIS A 122 11.68 -7.56 -7.27
C HIS A 122 11.89 -6.41 -8.26
N HIS A 123 11.41 -5.22 -7.92
CA HIS A 123 11.58 -4.01 -8.72
C HIS A 123 13.05 -3.57 -8.72
N ASP A 124 13.68 -3.44 -7.55
CA ASP A 124 15.09 -3.12 -7.36
C ASP A 124 16.00 -4.07 -8.15
N GLN A 125 15.74 -5.39 -8.05
CA GLN A 125 16.48 -6.42 -8.80
C GLN A 125 16.32 -6.27 -10.31
N ARG A 126 15.13 -5.88 -10.79
CA ARG A 126 14.87 -5.67 -12.23
C ARG A 126 15.61 -4.43 -12.72
N GLU A 127 15.59 -3.36 -11.94
CA GLU A 127 16.25 -2.12 -12.30
C GLU A 127 17.76 -2.27 -12.41
N ASP A 128 18.41 -2.89 -11.43
CA ASP A 128 19.85 -3.11 -11.54
C ASP A 128 20.19 -4.03 -12.71
N ARG A 129 19.42 -5.11 -12.88
CA ARG A 129 19.69 -6.12 -13.93
C ARG A 129 19.52 -5.57 -15.33
N TYR A 130 18.47 -4.79 -15.59
CA TYR A 130 18.09 -4.38 -16.95
C TYR A 130 18.30 -2.89 -17.20
N LEU A 131 17.78 -2.02 -16.33
CA LEU A 131 17.72 -0.58 -16.54
C LEU A 131 19.09 0.06 -16.34
N TYR A 132 19.58 0.03 -15.10
CA TYR A 132 20.83 0.70 -14.72
C TYR A 132 22.06 0.01 -15.33
N SER A 133 22.05 -1.32 -15.46
CA SER A 133 23.12 -2.04 -16.17
C SER A 133 23.29 -1.57 -17.62
N ALA A 134 22.19 -1.46 -18.37
CA ALA A 134 22.23 -1.01 -19.75
C ALA A 134 22.66 0.46 -19.88
N LEU A 135 22.14 1.35 -19.02
CA LEU A 135 22.53 2.76 -19.00
C LEU A 135 24.02 2.94 -18.66
N ARG A 136 24.56 2.16 -17.71
CA ARG A 136 26.00 2.18 -17.39
C ARG A 136 26.87 1.74 -18.55
N THR A 137 26.37 0.84 -19.40
CA THR A 137 27.09 0.37 -20.59
C THR A 137 26.97 1.37 -21.74
N ALA A 138 25.82 2.03 -21.88
CA ALA A 138 25.54 2.95 -22.98
C ALA A 138 26.12 4.36 -22.78
N LEU A 139 26.32 4.79 -21.53
CA LEU A 139 26.75 6.15 -21.19
C LEU A 139 28.16 6.15 -20.57
N ASP A 140 28.96 7.15 -20.96
CA ASP A 140 30.23 7.44 -20.30
C ASP A 140 30.01 8.07 -18.89
N GLY A 141 31.09 8.29 -18.15
CA GLY A 141 31.00 8.85 -16.79
C GLY A 141 30.33 10.23 -16.72
N ASN A 142 30.48 11.05 -17.76
CA ASN A 142 29.84 12.37 -17.83
C ASN A 142 28.34 12.24 -18.08
N GLY A 143 27.93 11.39 -19.02
CA GLY A 143 26.52 11.09 -19.29
C GLY A 143 25.81 10.50 -18.07
N GLN A 144 26.46 9.58 -17.35
CA GLN A 144 25.93 9.04 -16.10
C GLN A 144 25.78 10.11 -15.01
N SER A 145 26.76 11.01 -14.88
CA SER A 145 26.73 12.09 -13.89
C SER A 145 25.65 13.13 -14.21
N ASP A 146 25.45 13.46 -15.50
CA ASP A 146 24.39 14.37 -15.93
C ASP A 146 23.01 13.77 -15.66
N LEU A 147 22.85 12.47 -15.94
CA LEU A 147 21.60 11.77 -15.71
C LEU A 147 21.25 11.71 -14.22
N LEU A 148 22.23 11.38 -13.36
CA LEU A 148 22.08 11.44 -11.90
C LEU A 148 21.66 12.83 -11.42
N ARG A 149 22.30 13.88 -11.93
CA ARG A 149 21.99 15.27 -11.56
C ARG A 149 20.54 15.62 -11.92
N ARG A 150 20.09 15.27 -13.14
CA ARG A 150 18.73 15.50 -13.61
C ARG A 150 17.71 14.69 -12.82
N PHE A 151 18.02 13.42 -12.52
CA PHE A 151 17.21 12.57 -11.65
C PHE A 151 16.98 13.21 -10.28
N ARG A 152 18.07 13.63 -9.60
CA ARG A 152 17.98 14.30 -8.29
C ARG A 152 17.18 15.60 -8.36
N GLN A 153 17.28 16.35 -9.46
CA GLN A 153 16.47 17.56 -9.66
C GLN A 153 14.97 17.22 -9.76
N ALA A 154 14.59 16.25 -10.60
CA ALA A 154 13.20 15.82 -10.73
C ALA A 154 12.64 15.22 -9.42
N ALA A 155 13.44 14.41 -8.72
CA ALA A 155 13.07 13.86 -7.41
C ALA A 155 12.92 14.97 -6.35
N ALA A 156 13.78 15.99 -6.36
CA ALA A 156 13.67 17.13 -5.46
C ALA A 156 12.45 18.02 -5.76
N GLU A 157 12.09 18.21 -7.02
CA GLU A 157 10.86 18.92 -7.42
C GLU A 157 9.59 18.23 -6.88
N THR A 158 9.68 16.95 -6.52
CA THR A 158 8.60 16.15 -5.90
C THR A 158 8.55 16.30 -4.37
N THR A 159 9.66 16.69 -3.73
CA THR A 159 9.79 16.81 -2.27
C THR A 159 9.91 18.28 -1.87
N PRO A 160 8.90 18.92 -1.26
CA PRO A 160 9.06 20.30 -0.83
C PRO A 160 10.13 20.35 0.26
N GLY A 161 11.12 21.23 0.06
CA GLY A 161 12.17 21.51 1.02
C GLY A 161 11.58 21.84 2.39
N ALA A 162 11.99 21.07 3.39
CA ALA A 162 12.13 21.64 4.72
C ALA A 162 13.25 22.70 4.62
N GLU A 163 12.92 23.94 4.98
CA GLU A 163 13.83 25.10 5.07
C GLU A 163 14.21 25.81 3.75
N THR A 164 13.52 26.92 3.45
CA THR A 164 14.15 28.25 3.32
C THR A 164 13.09 29.36 3.22
N THR A 165 13.51 30.54 3.67
CA THR A 165 12.76 31.75 4.03
C THR A 165 12.11 32.53 2.88
N ALA A 166 10.98 33.18 3.22
CA ALA A 166 10.48 34.46 2.72
C ALA A 166 10.38 34.71 1.20
N GLY A 167 9.14 34.92 0.72
CA GLY A 167 8.87 35.77 -0.44
C GLY A 167 8.05 35.14 -1.56
N SER A 168 6.76 35.50 -1.59
CA SER A 168 5.94 35.75 -2.80
C SER A 168 5.65 34.61 -3.79
N GLY A 169 4.37 34.16 -3.79
CA GLY A 169 3.67 33.60 -4.96
C GLY A 169 2.95 32.27 -4.70
N PRO A 170 1.62 32.26 -4.47
CA PRO A 170 0.91 31.02 -4.18
C PRO A 170 0.37 30.35 -5.46
N ALA A 171 0.22 29.02 -5.35
CA ALA A 171 -0.57 28.15 -6.21
C ALA A 171 0.10 27.60 -7.49
N ARG A 172 0.82 26.47 -7.32
CA ARG A 172 0.58 25.23 -8.09
C ARG A 172 1.46 24.03 -7.67
N ALA A 173 2.48 24.23 -6.85
CA ALA A 173 3.52 23.20 -6.63
C ALA A 173 3.32 22.27 -5.41
N GLY A 174 2.15 22.26 -4.78
CA GLY A 174 1.81 21.36 -3.65
C GLY A 174 0.84 20.23 -4.01
N GLN A 175 0.64 19.94 -5.30
CA GLN A 175 -0.52 19.19 -5.78
C GLN A 175 -0.28 17.71 -6.10
N VAL A 176 0.88 17.11 -5.78
CA VAL A 176 1.06 15.67 -6.05
C VAL A 176 1.18 14.89 -4.73
N ALA A 177 2.24 15.04 -3.94
CA ALA A 177 2.31 14.39 -2.61
C ALA A 177 1.23 14.91 -1.63
N ALA A 178 0.99 16.22 -1.61
CA ALA A 178 -0.05 16.85 -0.80
C ALA A 178 -1.44 16.88 -1.46
N ALA A 179 -1.63 16.39 -2.70
CA ALA A 179 -2.95 16.04 -3.21
C ALA A 179 -3.29 14.55 -3.04
N TRP A 180 -2.30 13.66 -2.99
CA TRP A 180 -2.51 12.23 -2.83
C TRP A 180 -2.62 11.81 -1.35
N LEU A 181 -1.74 12.30 -0.47
CA LEU A 181 -1.78 11.99 0.97
C LEU A 181 -2.28 13.17 1.80
N GLY A 182 -2.00 14.40 1.37
CA GLY A 182 -2.25 15.62 2.13
C GLY A 182 -3.71 15.92 2.50
N PRO A 183 -4.75 15.70 1.66
CA PRO A 183 -6.12 16.06 2.02
C PRO A 183 -6.73 14.99 2.93
N ILE A 184 -6.51 13.71 2.64
CA ILE A 184 -7.04 12.58 3.42
C ILE A 184 -6.36 12.54 4.78
N TYR A 185 -5.03 12.57 4.82
CA TYR A 185 -4.28 12.50 6.08
C TYR A 185 -4.54 13.71 6.97
N ARG A 186 -4.60 14.93 6.40
CA ARG A 186 -4.89 16.16 7.16
C ARG A 186 -6.34 16.19 7.66
N GLN A 187 -7.32 15.83 6.83
CA GLN A 187 -8.73 15.82 7.25
C GLN A 187 -9.00 14.76 8.33
N VAL A 188 -8.30 13.63 8.30
CA VAL A 188 -8.38 12.58 9.32
C VAL A 188 -7.69 13.00 10.61
N MET A 189 -6.49 13.61 10.54
CA MET A 189 -5.77 14.13 11.70
C MET A 189 -6.47 15.34 12.36
N GLU A 190 -7.18 16.16 11.57
CA GLU A 190 -7.97 17.30 12.06
C GLU A 190 -9.38 16.89 12.53
N GLY A 191 -9.73 15.60 12.49
CA GLY A 191 -11.04 15.07 12.89
C GLY A 191 -12.21 15.53 12.01
N ARG A 192 -11.93 16.15 10.85
CA ARG A 192 -12.93 16.72 9.92
C ARG A 192 -13.51 15.68 8.98
N VAL A 193 -12.77 14.59 8.73
CA VAL A 193 -13.24 13.42 8.00
C VAL A 193 -13.00 12.21 8.88
N ARG A 194 -14.07 11.51 9.26
CA ARG A 194 -13.92 10.11 9.64
C ARG A 194 -13.59 9.38 8.34
N PRO A 195 -12.44 8.72 8.21
CA PRO A 195 -12.23 7.89 7.05
C PRO A 195 -13.35 6.85 7.10
N ARG A 196 -14.25 6.91 6.12
CA ARG A 196 -15.19 5.83 5.86
C ARG A 196 -14.36 4.72 5.24
N VAL A 197 -13.50 4.11 6.05
CA VAL A 197 -13.24 2.70 5.92
C VAL A 197 -14.52 2.04 6.44
N GLU A 198 -15.61 2.18 5.67
CA GLU A 198 -16.43 1.02 5.46
C GLU A 198 -15.49 0.07 4.75
N ALA A 199 -14.70 -0.66 5.55
CA ALA A 199 -14.37 -2.01 5.22
C ALA A 199 -15.72 -2.58 4.76
N PRO A 200 -15.91 -2.90 3.47
CA PRO A 200 -17.19 -3.43 3.01
C PRO A 200 -17.56 -4.70 3.78
N TRP A 201 -16.56 -5.31 4.43
CA TRP A 201 -16.66 -6.43 5.34
C TRP A 201 -16.96 -6.07 6.80
N ALA A 202 -16.81 -4.85 7.31
CA ALA A 202 -17.03 -4.55 8.74
C ALA A 202 -18.51 -4.63 9.11
N ALA A 203 -19.38 -4.03 8.29
CA ALA A 203 -20.83 -4.19 8.42
C ALA A 203 -21.26 -5.65 8.17
N SER A 204 -20.65 -6.32 7.18
CA SER A 204 -20.91 -7.74 6.91
C SER A 204 -20.38 -8.67 8.01
N HIS A 205 -19.31 -8.30 8.72
CA HIS A 205 -18.70 -9.10 9.80
C HIS A 205 -19.49 -8.97 11.08
N GLU A 206 -19.89 -7.75 11.46
CA GLU A 206 -20.82 -7.53 12.57
C GLU A 206 -22.14 -8.28 12.32
N ARG A 207 -22.68 -8.20 11.10
CA ARG A 207 -23.87 -8.95 10.70
C ARG A 207 -23.66 -10.48 10.70
N LEU A 208 -22.50 -10.97 10.26
CA LEU A 208 -22.15 -12.39 10.33
C LEU A 208 -22.13 -12.90 11.79
N LEU A 209 -21.58 -12.11 12.71
CA LEU A 209 -21.53 -12.45 14.14
C LEU A 209 -22.94 -12.46 14.78
N GLU A 210 -23.81 -11.52 14.40
CA GLU A 210 -25.22 -11.50 14.83
C GLU A 210 -25.97 -12.74 14.35
N LEU A 211 -25.85 -13.09 13.07
CA LEU A 211 -26.52 -14.26 12.49
C LEU A 211 -25.97 -15.57 13.08
N GLN A 212 -24.67 -15.63 13.37
CA GLN A 212 -24.05 -16.74 14.09
C GLN A 212 -24.63 -16.90 15.50
N ALA A 213 -24.74 -15.81 16.26
CA ALA A 213 -25.29 -15.84 17.61
C ALA A 213 -26.78 -16.25 17.59
N ALA A 214 -27.55 -15.79 16.61
CA ALA A 214 -28.95 -16.16 16.45
C ALA A 214 -29.15 -17.66 16.15
N LEU A 215 -28.31 -18.25 15.28
CA LEU A 215 -28.30 -19.70 15.04
C LEU A 215 -27.91 -20.51 16.28
N GLN A 216 -26.93 -20.03 17.05
CA GLN A 216 -26.51 -20.69 18.29
C GLN A 216 -27.58 -20.63 19.39
N ALA A 217 -28.41 -19.58 19.38
CA ALA A 217 -29.51 -19.41 20.33
C ALA A 217 -30.75 -20.26 20.00
N GLY A 218 -30.81 -20.90 18.83
CA GLY A 218 -31.94 -21.75 18.42
C GLY A 218 -33.17 -20.93 18.03
N ALA A 219 -33.04 -20.09 17.01
CA ALA A 219 -34.18 -19.38 16.42
C ALA A 219 -35.26 -20.38 15.93
N GLY A 220 -36.53 -19.95 15.85
CA GLY A 220 -37.60 -20.83 15.35
C GLY A 220 -37.41 -21.21 13.88
N THR A 221 -38.01 -22.31 13.41
CA THR A 221 -37.76 -22.88 12.07
C THR A 221 -37.94 -21.91 10.89
N HIS A 222 -38.84 -20.93 10.99
CA HIS A 222 -39.04 -19.89 9.97
C HIS A 222 -37.94 -18.81 10.01
N GLU A 223 -37.52 -18.43 11.21
CA GLU A 223 -36.48 -17.42 11.44
C GLU A 223 -35.09 -18.00 11.11
N GLU A 224 -34.87 -19.29 11.36
CA GLU A 224 -33.69 -20.03 10.91
C GLU A 224 -33.57 -20.04 9.38
N GLN A 225 -34.67 -20.24 8.64
CA GLN A 225 -34.62 -20.24 7.17
C GLN A 225 -34.28 -18.86 6.58
N GLU A 226 -34.76 -17.77 7.19
CA GLU A 226 -34.39 -16.40 6.82
C GLU A 226 -32.91 -16.12 7.12
N ILE A 227 -32.44 -16.50 8.31
CA ILE A 227 -31.03 -16.37 8.70
C ILE A 227 -30.11 -17.16 7.76
N LEU A 228 -30.48 -18.38 7.40
CA LEU A 228 -29.71 -19.21 6.47
C LEU A 228 -29.68 -18.60 5.05
N THR A 229 -30.79 -18.02 4.59
CA THR A 229 -30.85 -17.36 3.27
C THR A 229 -29.94 -16.14 3.22
N GLU A 230 -29.95 -15.33 4.28
CA GLU A 230 -29.09 -14.14 4.40
C GLU A 230 -27.61 -14.52 4.52
N LEU A 231 -27.28 -15.57 5.30
CA LEU A 231 -25.92 -16.11 5.39
C LEU A 231 -25.41 -16.61 4.04
N ALA A 232 -26.24 -17.32 3.27
CA ALA A 232 -25.84 -17.82 1.95
C ALA A 232 -25.50 -16.67 0.98
N ALA A 233 -26.31 -15.60 0.97
CA ALA A 233 -26.04 -14.42 0.14
C ALA A 233 -24.72 -13.73 0.53
N LEU A 234 -24.46 -13.57 1.83
CA LEU A 234 -23.22 -12.97 2.34
C LEU A 234 -21.98 -13.83 2.03
N LEU A 235 -22.12 -15.16 2.07
CA LEU A 235 -21.03 -16.09 1.78
C LEU A 235 -20.75 -16.19 0.27
N ASP A 236 -21.77 -16.15 -0.59
CA ASP A 236 -21.60 -16.16 -2.04
C ASP A 236 -20.87 -14.90 -2.52
N ASP A 237 -21.19 -13.73 -1.97
CA ASP A 237 -20.49 -12.46 -2.24
C ASP A 237 -19.03 -12.46 -1.72
N ALA A 238 -18.73 -13.24 -0.68
CA ALA A 238 -17.39 -13.39 -0.11
C ALA A 238 -16.45 -14.30 -0.94
N THR A 239 -17.00 -15.11 -1.86
CA THR A 239 -16.31 -16.17 -2.59
C THR A 239 -15.16 -15.71 -3.52
N PRO A 240 -15.17 -14.49 -4.14
CA PRO A 240 -14.04 -14.06 -4.96
C PRO A 240 -12.81 -13.57 -4.16
N MET A 241 -12.93 -13.37 -2.84
CA MET A 241 -11.94 -12.62 -2.05
C MET A 241 -10.95 -13.53 -1.31
N LYS A 242 -9.88 -13.94 -2.00
CA LYS A 242 -8.82 -14.85 -1.47
C LYS A 242 -7.94 -14.30 -0.34
N ASN A 243 -8.22 -13.10 0.17
CA ASN A 243 -7.33 -12.39 1.11
C ASN A 243 -8.07 -11.90 2.37
N PHE A 244 -8.85 -12.78 3.01
CA PHE A 244 -9.40 -12.46 4.32
C PHE A 244 -8.31 -12.36 5.39
N PRO A 245 -8.40 -11.40 6.33
CA PRO A 245 -7.70 -11.48 7.61
C PRO A 245 -7.91 -12.85 8.26
N ALA A 246 -6.89 -13.44 8.88
CA ALA A 246 -6.97 -14.79 9.47
C ALA A 246 -8.11 -14.95 10.50
N GLY A 247 -8.49 -13.88 11.20
CA GLY A 247 -9.65 -13.86 12.10
C GLY A 247 -10.99 -13.96 11.34
N LEU A 248 -11.17 -13.16 10.29
CA LEU A 248 -12.38 -13.17 9.47
C LEU A 248 -12.50 -14.48 8.68
N ALA A 249 -11.38 -15.06 8.21
CA ALA A 249 -11.39 -16.38 7.60
C ALA A 249 -11.86 -17.48 8.56
N ARG A 250 -11.50 -17.38 9.85
CA ARG A 250 -11.96 -18.30 10.90
C ARG A 250 -13.44 -18.12 11.19
N ASP A 251 -13.92 -16.88 11.29
CA ASP A 251 -15.32 -16.56 11.58
C ASP A 251 -16.24 -16.93 10.40
N VAL A 252 -15.82 -16.65 9.17
CA VAL A 252 -16.50 -17.09 7.94
C VAL A 252 -16.53 -18.62 7.87
N HIS A 253 -15.44 -19.30 8.20
CA HIS A 253 -15.41 -20.76 8.24
C HIS A 253 -16.35 -21.34 9.32
N ALA A 254 -16.40 -20.72 10.51
CA ALA A 254 -17.32 -21.11 11.58
C ALA A 254 -18.79 -20.91 11.17
N CYS A 255 -19.12 -19.79 10.52
CA CYS A 255 -20.45 -19.53 9.96
C CYS A 255 -20.81 -20.56 8.88
N TRP A 256 -19.86 -20.92 8.01
CA TRP A 256 -20.06 -21.94 6.98
C TRP A 256 -20.35 -23.32 7.58
N GLN A 257 -19.62 -23.71 8.64
CA GLN A 257 -19.87 -24.97 9.35
C GLN A 257 -21.24 -25.01 10.03
N LEU A 258 -21.64 -23.91 10.68
CA LEU A 258 -22.95 -23.78 11.33
C LEU A 258 -24.09 -23.80 10.31
N PHE A 259 -23.96 -23.09 9.20
CA PHE A 259 -24.91 -23.10 8.09
C PHE A 259 -25.17 -24.52 7.56
N HIS A 260 -24.11 -25.29 7.31
CA HIS A 260 -24.23 -26.67 6.84
C HIS A 260 -24.79 -27.63 7.90
N ALA A 261 -24.48 -27.40 9.18
CA ALA A 261 -25.07 -28.18 10.27
C ALA A 261 -26.58 -27.94 10.39
N ALA A 262 -27.02 -26.68 10.32
CA ALA A 262 -28.42 -26.29 10.35
C ALA A 262 -29.20 -26.83 9.13
N ARG A 263 -28.65 -26.73 7.90
CA ARG A 263 -29.28 -27.32 6.70
C ARG A 263 -29.48 -28.83 6.80
N ARG A 264 -28.50 -29.56 7.34
CA ARG A 264 -28.62 -31.01 7.58
C ARG A 264 -29.70 -31.33 8.61
N ALA A 265 -29.80 -30.56 9.69
CA ALA A 265 -30.84 -30.74 10.71
C ALA A 265 -32.25 -30.44 10.15
N ALA A 266 -32.37 -29.48 9.23
CA ALA A 266 -33.61 -29.14 8.55
C ALA A 266 -34.02 -30.08 7.39
N GLY A 267 -33.22 -31.09 7.07
CA GLY A 267 -33.52 -32.06 6.01
C GLY A 267 -33.38 -31.53 4.58
N ALA A 268 -32.71 -30.38 4.38
CA ALA A 268 -32.50 -29.76 3.08
C ALA A 268 -31.11 -30.14 2.52
N HIS A 269 -31.08 -31.09 1.58
CA HIS A 269 -29.88 -31.45 0.81
C HIS A 269 -29.46 -30.33 -0.15
#